data_AF-A0A7V8V7S0-F1
#
_entry.id   AF-A0A7V8V7S0-F1
#
_cell.length_a   1.000
_cell.length_b   1.000
_cell.length_c   1.000
_cell.angle_alpha   90.00
_cell.angle_beta   90.00
_cell.angle_gamma   90.00
#
_symmetry.space_group_name_H-M   'P 1'
#
loop_
_entity.id
_entity.type
_entity.pdbx_description
1 polymer ?
#
loop_
_entity_poly.entity_id
_entity_poly.type
_entity_poly.pdbx_seq_one_letter_code
_entity_poly.pdbx_strand_id
1 'polypeptide(L)'
;MRTLSAESLCLRIVVAASLLTLPLVGCSQSSQKQRIIPLKASASLNNARSILENYAKGAPVTSEADSFDTVVAGVRKENPKVADILAEAFQKIRENPGNRARIAKDTLKEMPAKPEPEPAPAAE
;
A
#
# COMPACT_ATOMS: atom_id res chain seq x y z
N MET A 1 -5.17 40.05 -65.32
CA MET A 1 -3.77 40.27 -64.89
C MET A 1 -3.78 40.96 -63.54
N ARG A 2 -3.44 40.25 -62.47
CA ARG A 2 -3.19 40.80 -61.13
C ARG A 2 -1.97 40.08 -60.58
N THR A 3 -0.92 40.85 -60.32
CA THR A 3 0.37 40.43 -59.80
C THR A 3 0.24 40.07 -58.32
N LEU A 4 0.69 38.87 -57.93
CA LEU A 4 0.82 38.49 -56.52
C LEU A 4 2.18 39.00 -56.03
N SER A 5 2.14 39.97 -55.12
CA SER A 5 3.31 40.63 -54.53
C SER A 5 4.06 39.69 -53.57
N ALA A 6 5.38 39.63 -53.70
CA ALA A 6 6.29 38.69 -53.04
C ALA A 6 6.50 38.94 -51.53
N GLU A 7 5.85 39.94 -50.94
CA GLU A 7 6.12 40.36 -49.56
C GLU A 7 5.30 39.59 -48.50
N SER A 8 4.32 38.78 -48.92
CA SER A 8 3.46 38.01 -48.02
C SER A 8 3.99 36.61 -47.69
N LEU A 9 5.17 36.23 -48.16
CA LEU A 9 5.77 34.91 -47.89
C LEU A 9 6.76 34.91 -46.71
N CYS A 10 7.41 36.03 -46.40
CA CYS A 10 8.41 36.08 -45.32
C CYS A 10 7.77 36.07 -43.92
N LEU A 11 6.54 36.57 -43.77
CA LEU A 11 5.85 36.62 -42.46
C LEU A 11 5.25 35.27 -42.03
N ARG A 12 5.21 34.26 -42.91
CA ARG A 12 4.69 32.92 -42.58
C ARG A 12 5.75 31.90 -42.21
N ILE A 13 7.03 32.23 -42.35
CA ILE A 13 8.15 31.33 -42.01
C ILE A 13 8.62 31.54 -40.57
N VAL A 14 8.35 32.70 -39.95
CA VAL A 14 8.83 33.01 -38.58
C VAL A 14 7.93 32.48 -37.46
N VAL A 15 6.62 32.29 -37.68
CA VAL A 15 5.69 31.85 -36.61
C VAL A 15 5.57 30.31 -36.53
N ALA A 16 5.94 29.58 -37.58
CA ALA A 16 5.95 28.10 -37.57
C ALA A 16 7.10 27.48 -36.75
N ALA A 17 8.03 28.31 -36.24
CA ALA A 17 9.21 27.87 -35.50
C ALA A 17 9.11 28.03 -33.97
N SER A 18 7.89 28.08 -33.41
CA SER A 18 7.67 28.29 -31.96
C SER A 18 6.91 27.15 -31.25
N LEU A 19 6.78 25.98 -31.89
CA LEU A 19 6.01 24.84 -31.35
C LEU A 19 6.86 23.61 -31.00
N LEU A 20 8.20 23.73 -30.97
CA LEU A 20 9.09 22.58 -30.84
C LEU A 20 10.11 22.66 -29.69
N THR A 21 9.73 23.23 -28.54
CA THR A 21 10.54 23.16 -27.31
C THR A 21 9.68 22.98 -26.06
N LEU A 22 8.92 21.88 -25.99
CA LEU A 22 8.53 21.33 -24.69
C LEU A 22 9.74 20.58 -24.13
N PRO A 23 10.35 21.01 -23.01
CA PRO A 23 11.37 20.20 -22.37
C PRO A 23 10.69 18.94 -21.84
N LEU A 24 11.17 17.78 -22.29
CA LEU A 24 10.92 16.46 -21.74
C LEU A 24 11.49 16.36 -20.31
N VAL A 25 11.00 17.19 -19.38
CA VAL A 25 11.18 16.99 -17.94
C VAL A 25 10.15 15.96 -17.47
N GLY A 26 10.17 14.81 -18.14
CA GLY A 26 9.39 13.63 -17.82
C GLY A 26 10.23 12.71 -16.97
N CYS A 27 9.79 12.52 -15.73
CA CYS A 27 10.23 11.48 -14.80
C CYS A 27 11.75 11.41 -14.56
N SER A 28 12.17 12.25 -13.60
CA SER A 28 13.33 11.98 -12.76
C SER A 28 13.44 10.47 -12.52
N GLN A 29 14.54 9.91 -13.04
CA GLN A 29 14.99 8.56 -12.81
C GLN A 29 14.97 8.33 -11.30
N SER A 30 13.92 7.67 -10.83
CA SER A 30 13.82 7.24 -9.44
C SER A 30 14.90 6.18 -9.27
N SER A 31 16.09 6.63 -8.83
CA SER A 31 17.10 5.74 -8.28
C SER A 31 16.56 5.26 -6.95
N GLN A 32 15.58 4.36 -7.00
CA GLN A 32 15.17 3.62 -5.83
C GLN A 32 16.33 2.71 -5.49
N LYS A 33 17.24 3.22 -4.65
CA LYS A 33 18.19 2.38 -3.93
C LYS A 33 17.36 1.32 -3.22
N GLN A 34 17.65 0.06 -3.52
CA GLN A 34 17.03 -1.08 -2.87
C GLN A 34 17.40 -1.01 -1.38
N ARG A 35 16.51 -0.44 -0.58
CA ARG A 35 16.64 -0.44 0.87
C ARG A 35 16.10 -1.78 1.34
N ILE A 36 17.00 -2.64 1.82
CA ILE A 36 16.58 -3.74 2.68
C ILE A 36 16.14 -3.09 3.97
N ILE A 37 14.85 -2.78 4.06
CA ILE A 37 14.22 -2.43 5.33
C ILE A 37 14.12 -3.76 6.06
N PRO A 38 14.85 -3.98 7.17
CA PRO A 38 14.60 -5.14 7.99
C PRO A 38 13.13 -5.05 8.39
N LEU A 39 12.32 -6.01 7.92
CA LEU A 39 10.97 -6.19 8.42
C LEU A 39 11.14 -6.47 9.92
N LYS A 40 11.02 -5.41 10.73
CA LYS A 40 10.97 -5.52 12.20
C LYS A 40 10.00 -6.65 12.51
N ALA A 41 10.35 -7.48 13.51
CA ALA A 41 9.66 -8.68 13.97
C ALA A 41 8.21 -8.43 14.45
N SER A 42 7.41 -7.81 13.60
CA SER A 42 6.09 -7.28 13.86
C SER A 42 5.34 -6.95 12.58
N ALA A 43 5.94 -6.97 11.39
CA ALA A 43 5.23 -6.59 10.16
C ALA A 43 4.05 -7.53 9.86
N SER A 44 4.26 -8.85 9.97
CA SER A 44 3.19 -9.82 9.76
C SER A 44 2.15 -9.78 10.88
N LEU A 45 2.59 -9.66 12.15
CA LEU A 45 1.67 -9.56 13.29
C LEU A 45 0.86 -8.25 13.28
N ASN A 46 1.46 -7.14 12.89
CA ASN A 46 0.80 -5.84 12.74
C ASN A 46 -0.15 -5.85 11.55
N ASN A 47 0.19 -6.52 10.45
CA ASN A 47 -0.73 -6.71 9.33
C ASN A 47 -1.96 -7.51 9.77
N ALA A 48 -1.76 -8.66 10.43
CA ALA A 48 -2.84 -9.47 10.97
C ALA A 48 -3.75 -8.67 11.92
N ARG A 49 -3.14 -7.90 12.83
CA ARG A 49 -3.87 -7.00 13.73
C ARG A 49 -4.70 -5.96 12.97
N SER A 50 -4.11 -5.33 11.95
CA SER A 50 -4.79 -4.29 11.17
C SER A 50 -6.02 -4.84 10.45
N ILE A 51 -5.93 -6.05 9.90
CA ILE A 51 -7.06 -6.77 9.31
C ILE A 51 -8.18 -6.98 10.35
N LEU A 52 -7.83 -7.51 11.53
CA LEU A 52 -8.80 -7.74 12.60
C LEU A 52 -9.41 -6.43 13.13
N GLU A 53 -8.63 -5.36 13.26
CA GLU A 53 -9.13 -4.03 13.67
C GLU A 53 -10.16 -3.48 12.66
N ASN A 54 -9.95 -3.68 11.37
CA ASN A 54 -10.91 -3.29 10.34
C ASN A 54 -12.21 -4.10 10.46
N TYR A 55 -12.12 -5.42 10.66
CA TYR A 55 -13.30 -6.24 10.86
C TYR A 55 -14.04 -5.94 12.15
N ALA A 56 -13.32 -5.65 13.24
CA ALA A 56 -13.90 -5.22 14.51
C ALA A 56 -14.71 -3.93 14.37
N LYS A 57 -14.30 -3.03 13.44
CA LYS A 57 -15.02 -1.80 13.06
C LYS A 57 -16.16 -2.02 12.07
N GLY A 58 -16.37 -3.27 11.61
CA GLY A 58 -17.45 -3.62 10.70
C GLY A 58 -17.09 -3.56 9.21
N ALA A 59 -15.83 -3.33 8.84
CA ALA A 59 -15.40 -3.40 7.44
C ALA A 59 -15.77 -4.77 6.84
N PRO A 60 -16.35 -4.83 5.62
CA PRO A 60 -16.69 -6.10 4.99
C PRO A 60 -15.45 -6.94 4.72
N VAL A 61 -15.62 -8.27 4.64
CA VAL A 61 -14.56 -9.16 4.13
C VAL A 61 -14.49 -8.98 2.62
N THR A 62 -13.31 -8.69 2.08
CA THR A 62 -13.08 -8.57 0.63
C THR A 62 -11.93 -9.50 0.17
N SER A 63 -11.21 -9.15 -0.89
CA SER A 63 -10.16 -9.98 -1.49
C SER A 63 -8.95 -10.23 -0.58
N GLU A 64 -8.80 -9.50 0.53
CA GLU A 64 -7.75 -9.78 1.52
C GLU A 64 -7.90 -11.14 2.19
N ALA A 65 -9.11 -11.73 2.19
CA ALA A 65 -9.35 -13.07 2.72
C ALA A 65 -8.55 -14.18 2.01
N ASP A 66 -8.17 -13.95 0.75
CA ASP A 66 -7.32 -14.86 -0.03
C ASP A 66 -5.87 -14.84 0.48
N SER A 67 -5.48 -13.79 1.20
CA SER A 67 -4.14 -13.63 1.76
C SER A 67 -4.00 -14.14 3.20
N PHE A 68 -5.09 -14.57 3.85
CA PHE A 68 -5.07 -15.00 5.26
C PHE A 68 -4.01 -16.06 5.56
N ASP A 69 -3.89 -17.07 4.70
CA ASP A 69 -2.92 -18.15 4.88
C ASP A 69 -1.47 -17.64 4.81
N THR A 70 -1.22 -16.65 3.93
CA THR A 70 0.09 -15.98 3.84
C THR A 70 0.38 -15.15 5.10
N VAL A 71 -0.62 -14.44 5.62
CA VAL A 71 -0.48 -13.65 6.85
C VAL A 71 -0.17 -14.56 8.04
N VAL A 72 -0.89 -15.67 8.20
CA VAL A 72 -0.65 -16.67 9.25
C VAL A 72 0.75 -17.27 9.13
N ALA A 73 1.18 -17.63 7.92
CA ALA A 73 2.52 -18.16 7.71
C ALA A 73 3.61 -17.15 8.08
N GLY A 74 3.38 -15.86 7.81
CA GLY A 74 4.26 -14.78 8.27
C GLY A 74 4.34 -14.70 9.79
N VAL A 75 3.19 -14.67 10.47
CA VAL A 75 3.15 -14.64 11.94
C VAL A 75 3.75 -15.90 12.55
N ARG A 76 3.59 -17.07 11.93
CA ARG A 76 4.13 -18.35 12.45
C ARG A 76 5.65 -18.36 12.56
N LYS A 77 6.35 -17.60 11.72
CA LYS A 77 7.81 -17.43 11.78
C LYS A 77 8.25 -16.65 13.02
N GLU A 78 7.40 -15.75 13.52
CA GLU A 78 7.67 -14.86 14.64
C GLU A 78 7.09 -15.40 15.97
N ASN A 79 5.84 -15.86 15.93
CA ASN A 79 5.09 -16.35 17.08
C ASN A 79 4.11 -17.47 16.65
N PRO A 80 4.51 -18.74 16.75
CA PRO A 80 3.69 -19.88 16.36
C PRO A 80 2.34 -19.96 17.10
N LYS A 81 2.32 -19.64 18.40
CA LYS A 81 1.10 -19.71 19.22
C LYS A 81 0.05 -18.70 18.74
N VAL A 82 0.47 -17.48 18.43
CA VAL A 82 -0.43 -16.46 17.89
C VAL A 82 -0.89 -16.81 16.47
N ALA A 83 -0.03 -17.46 15.69
CA ALA A 83 -0.41 -17.92 14.36
C ALA A 83 -1.54 -18.96 14.39
N ASP A 84 -1.61 -19.82 15.41
CA ASP A 84 -2.72 -20.78 15.57
C ASP A 84 -4.04 -20.07 15.87
N ILE A 85 -4.02 -19.11 16.80
CA ILE A 85 -5.18 -18.26 17.14
C ILE A 85 -5.69 -17.52 15.89
N LEU A 86 -4.76 -16.94 15.11
CA LEU A 86 -5.09 -16.22 13.88
C LEU A 86 -5.66 -17.14 12.79
N ALA A 87 -5.10 -18.35 12.63
CA ALA A 87 -5.58 -19.31 11.64
C ALA A 87 -7.05 -19.67 11.91
N GLU A 88 -7.37 -19.98 13.17
CA GLU A 88 -8.73 -20.30 13.58
C GLU A 88 -9.69 -19.10 13.38
N ALA A 89 -9.27 -17.90 13.79
CA ALA A 89 -10.06 -16.70 13.63
C ALA A 89 -10.36 -16.38 12.16
N PHE A 90 -9.34 -16.40 11.30
CA PHE A 90 -9.49 -16.14 9.87
C PHE A 90 -10.34 -17.19 9.15
N GLN A 91 -10.20 -18.46 9.54
CA GLN A 91 -11.09 -19.51 9.03
C GLN A 91 -12.56 -19.24 9.41
N LYS A 92 -12.84 -18.94 10.68
CA LYS A 92 -14.21 -18.61 11.13
C LYS A 92 -14.79 -17.39 10.41
N ILE A 93 -13.96 -16.39 10.10
CA ILE A 93 -14.36 -15.21 9.33
C ILE A 93 -14.68 -15.57 7.88
N ARG A 94 -13.87 -16.42 7.24
CA ARG A 94 -14.09 -16.91 5.87
C ARG A 94 -15.38 -17.72 5.77
N GLU A 95 -15.64 -18.60 6.73
CA GLU A 95 -16.83 -19.44 6.79
C GLU A 95 -18.11 -18.66 7.14
N ASN A 96 -17.98 -17.61 7.98
CA ASN A 96 -19.11 -16.78 8.39
C ASN A 96 -18.77 -15.28 8.43
N PRO A 97 -18.75 -14.60 7.27
CA PRO A 97 -18.42 -13.19 7.18
C PRO A 97 -19.37 -12.26 7.95
N GLY A 98 -20.60 -12.72 8.25
CA GLY A 98 -21.57 -11.98 9.06
C GLY A 98 -21.11 -11.80 10.51
N ASN A 99 -20.34 -12.74 11.03
CA ASN A 99 -19.83 -12.73 12.42
C ASN A 99 -18.44 -12.09 12.57
N ARG A 100 -17.84 -11.58 11.49
CA ARG A 100 -16.47 -11.07 11.46
C ARG A 100 -16.12 -10.08 12.57
N ALA A 101 -17.04 -9.17 12.89
CA ALA A 101 -16.79 -8.12 13.89
C ALA A 101 -16.69 -8.69 15.30
N ARG A 102 -17.50 -9.71 15.63
CA ARG A 102 -17.43 -10.39 16.92
C ARG A 102 -16.15 -11.20 17.02
N ILE A 103 -15.88 -12.03 16.01
CA ILE A 103 -14.69 -12.88 15.95
C ILE A 103 -13.44 -12.02 16.10
N ALA A 104 -13.32 -10.95 15.32
CA ALA A 104 -12.15 -10.08 15.37
C ALA A 104 -11.94 -9.39 16.72
N LYS A 105 -13.02 -8.92 17.38
CA LYS A 105 -12.94 -8.34 18.73
C LYS A 105 -12.48 -9.35 19.77
N ASP A 106 -12.94 -10.58 19.67
CA ASP A 106 -12.56 -11.64 20.61
C ASP A 106 -11.10 -12.04 20.37
N THR A 107 -10.70 -12.26 19.12
CA THR A 107 -9.31 -12.56 18.75
C THR A 107 -8.32 -11.47 19.18
N LEU A 108 -8.67 -10.18 19.02
CA LEU A 108 -7.80 -9.07 19.43
C LEU A 108 -7.51 -9.04 20.94
N LYS A 109 -8.37 -9.62 21.78
CA LYS A 109 -8.13 -9.74 23.24
C LYS A 109 -7.11 -10.83 23.57
N GLU A 110 -7.00 -11.84 22.72
CA GLU A 110 -6.07 -12.98 22.89
C GLU A 110 -4.69 -12.71 22.28
N MET A 111 -4.59 -11.72 21.37
CA MET A 111 -3.33 -11.29 20.80
C MET A 111 -2.48 -10.54 21.84
N PRO A 112 -1.13 -10.60 21.74
CA PRO A 112 -0.26 -9.78 22.56
C PRO A 112 -0.58 -8.29 22.37
N ALA A 113 -0.18 -7.41 23.29
CA ALA A 113 -0.38 -5.98 23.12
C ALA A 113 0.30 -5.47 21.83
N LYS A 114 -0.22 -4.38 21.25
CA LYS A 114 0.43 -3.75 20.11
C LYS A 114 1.80 -3.27 20.61
N PRO A 115 2.92 -3.66 19.97
CA PRO A 115 4.21 -3.11 20.36
C PRO A 115 4.12 -1.59 20.20
N GLU A 116 4.25 -0.87 21.31
CA GLU A 116 4.35 0.58 21.27
C GLU A 116 5.53 0.96 20.39
N PRO A 117 5.42 2.03 19.58
CA PRO A 117 6.59 2.56 18.92
C PRO A 117 7.60 2.95 19.99
N GLU A 118 8.79 2.34 19.97
CA GLU A 118 9.90 2.80 20.80
C GLU A 118 10.04 4.32 20.64
N PRO A 119 10.24 5.07 21.74
CA PRO A 119 10.45 6.51 21.66
C PRO A 119 11.57 6.78 20.65
N ALA A 120 11.30 7.67 19.70
CA ALA A 120 12.29 8.04 18.69
C ALA A 120 13.62 8.36 19.38
N PRO A 121 14.77 7.88 18.85
CA PRO A 121 16.06 8.23 19.42
C PRO A 121 16.11 9.76 19.53
N ALA A 122 16.45 10.25 20.72
CA ALA A 122 16.60 11.68 20.96
C ALA A 122 17.51 12.23 19.87
N ALA A 123 17.04 13.26 19.17
CA ALA A 123 17.87 13.96 18.20
C ALA A 123 19.03 14.59 18.99
N GLU A 124 20.23 14.02 18.81
CA GLU A 124 21.49 14.65 19.23
C GLU A 124 21.88 15.77 18.26
#